data_AF-A0A0Q5AZR3-F1
#
_entry.id   AF-A0A0Q5AZR3-F1
#
_cell.length_a   1.000
_cell.length_b   1.000
_cell.length_c   1.000
_cell.angle_alpha   90.00
_cell.angle_beta   90.00
_cell.angle_gamma   90.00
#
_symmetry.space_group_name_H-M   'P 1'
#
loop_
_entity.id
_entity.type
_entity.pdbx_description
1 polymer ?
#
loop_
_entity_poly.entity_id
_entity_poly.type
_entity_poly.pdbx_seq_one_letter_code
_entity_poly.pdbx_strand_id
1 'polypeptide(L)'
;MVQKILIVCGAGASSTFLAHRLRAGAKERGITASFRSESLPGLADSLPGSDLLLVGPHLESRFDELRHQAARVGVGAALLPHDVFGGHGADAVLDTLPILLSARAVAAESGGDTSVQTALPGAEPDSGHH
;
A
#
# COMPACT_ATOMS: atom_id res chain seq x y z
N MET A 1 -7.22 2.04 -12.50
CA MET A 1 -5.94 1.44 -12.05
C MET A 1 -6.24 0.25 -11.16
N VAL A 2 -5.37 -0.77 -11.15
CA VAL A 2 -5.50 -1.91 -10.21
C VAL A 2 -4.91 -1.48 -8.87
N GLN A 3 -5.71 -1.50 -7.81
CA GLN A 3 -5.25 -1.10 -6.48
C GLN A 3 -4.58 -2.29 -5.77
N LYS A 4 -3.36 -2.11 -5.27
CA LYS A 4 -2.64 -3.15 -4.51
C LYS A 4 -2.83 -2.96 -3.01
N ILE A 5 -3.44 -3.95 -2.38
CA ILE A 5 -3.78 -3.94 -0.96
C ILE A 5 -3.02 -5.07 -0.27
N LEU A 6 -2.17 -4.70 0.68
CA LEU A 6 -1.42 -5.64 1.50
C LEU A 6 -2.16 -5.92 2.81
N ILE A 7 -2.12 -7.17 3.27
CA ILE A 7 -2.77 -7.62 4.50
C ILE A 7 -1.72 -8.32 5.36
N VAL A 8 -1.51 -7.83 6.59
CA VAL A 8 -0.56 -8.42 7.56
C VAL A 8 -1.31 -8.84 8.83
N CYS A 9 -1.18 -10.11 9.23
CA CYS A 9 -1.88 -10.61 10.43
C CYS A 9 -1.03 -11.57 11.29
N GLY A 10 0.29 -11.63 11.05
CA GLY A 10 1.25 -12.37 11.90
C GLY A 10 1.42 -13.86 11.59
N ALA A 11 0.40 -14.59 11.09
CA ALA A 11 0.47 -16.05 10.90
C ALA A 11 0.10 -16.59 9.50
N GLY A 12 -0.23 -15.73 8.53
CA GLY A 12 -0.41 -16.11 7.11
C GLY A 12 -1.68 -16.89 6.74
N ALA A 13 -2.15 -17.83 7.57
CA ALA A 13 -3.31 -18.68 7.26
C ALA A 13 -4.63 -17.87 7.21
N SER A 14 -4.93 -17.09 8.25
CA SER A 14 -6.16 -16.29 8.32
C SER A 14 -6.19 -15.14 7.32
N SER A 15 -5.02 -14.59 6.96
CA SER A 15 -4.88 -13.49 6.00
C SER A 15 -5.20 -13.91 4.57
N THR A 16 -4.80 -15.13 4.17
CA THR A 16 -5.09 -15.68 2.84
C THR A 16 -6.59 -15.86 2.64
N PHE A 17 -7.29 -16.34 3.67
CA PHE A 17 -8.74 -16.53 3.63
C PHE A 17 -9.48 -15.19 3.47
N LEU A 18 -9.08 -14.18 4.24
CA LEU A 18 -9.62 -12.84 4.11
C LEU A 18 -9.33 -12.24 2.72
N ALA A 19 -8.11 -12.37 2.21
CA ALA A 19 -7.74 -11.90 0.87
C ALA A 19 -8.59 -12.55 -0.23
N HIS A 20 -8.91 -13.85 -0.09
CA HIS A 20 -9.77 -14.55 -1.04
C HIS A 20 -11.21 -14.03 -1.00
N ARG A 21 -11.77 -13.80 0.20
CA ARG A 21 -13.12 -13.20 0.35
C ARG A 21 -13.18 -11.78 -0.18
N LEU A 22 -12.19 -10.96 0.12
CA LEU A 22 -12.09 -9.60 -0.40
C LEU A 22 -12.03 -9.59 -1.94
N ARG A 23 -11.25 -10.51 -2.54
CA ARG A 23 -11.22 -10.65 -4.00
C ARG A 23 -12.58 -11.05 -4.57
N ALA A 24 -13.31 -11.95 -3.90
CA ALA A 24 -14.66 -12.33 -4.33
C ALA A 24 -15.63 -11.14 -4.27
N GLY A 25 -15.72 -10.45 -3.13
CA GLY A 25 -16.60 -9.29 -2.98
C GLY A 25 -16.20 -8.11 -3.88
N ALA A 26 -14.90 -7.89 -4.09
CA ALA A 26 -14.42 -6.89 -5.04
C ALA A 26 -14.86 -7.22 -6.47
N LYS A 27 -14.78 -8.49 -6.87
CA LYS A 27 -15.24 -8.96 -8.18
C LYS A 27 -16.76 -8.79 -8.33
N GLU A 28 -17.54 -9.07 -7.29
CA GLU A 28 -18.99 -8.88 -7.29
C GLU A 28 -19.38 -7.40 -7.42
N ARG A 29 -18.59 -6.50 -6.81
CA ARG A 29 -18.80 -5.04 -6.89
C ARG A 29 -18.13 -4.37 -8.10
N GLY A 30 -17.43 -5.13 -8.95
CA GLY A 30 -16.68 -4.58 -10.09
C GLY A 30 -15.47 -3.72 -9.72
N ILE A 31 -14.92 -3.91 -8.52
CA ILE A 31 -13.76 -3.17 -8.00
C ILE A 31 -12.46 -3.85 -8.47
N THR A 32 -11.62 -3.10 -9.18
CA THR A 32 -10.32 -3.58 -9.66
C THR A 32 -9.26 -3.46 -8.56
N ALA A 33 -9.27 -4.39 -7.60
CA ALA A 33 -8.31 -4.45 -6.49
C ALA A 33 -7.61 -5.82 -6.38
N SER A 34 -6.35 -5.80 -5.99
CA SER A 34 -5.49 -6.96 -5.78
C SER A 34 -5.09 -7.05 -4.32
N PHE A 35 -5.50 -8.14 -3.67
CA PHE A 35 -5.22 -8.41 -2.27
C PHE A 35 -4.07 -9.41 -2.13
N ARG A 36 -3.06 -9.06 -1.35
CA ARG A 36 -1.89 -9.90 -1.06
C ARG A 36 -1.70 -9.98 0.44
N SER A 37 -1.51 -11.19 0.96
CA SER A 37 -1.07 -11.39 2.35
C SER A 37 0.45 -11.32 2.42
N GLU A 38 0.99 -10.59 3.39
CA GLU A 38 2.43 -10.49 3.61
C GLU A 38 2.76 -10.66 5.11
N SER A 39 3.99 -11.05 5.40
CA SER A 39 4.50 -11.17 6.77
C SER A 39 5.09 -9.83 7.25
N LEU A 40 5.05 -9.56 8.57
CA LEU A 40 5.68 -8.37 9.16
C LEU A 40 7.11 -8.06 8.65
N PRO A 41 8.04 -9.03 8.60
CA PRO A 41 9.39 -8.75 8.12
C PRO A 41 9.45 -8.44 6.61
N GLY A 42 8.62 -9.07 5.77
CA GLY A 42 8.57 -8.81 4.32
C GLY A 42 7.67 -7.61 3.94
N LEU A 43 6.92 -7.08 4.90
CA LEU A 43 6.04 -5.95 4.70
C LEU A 43 6.83 -4.67 4.39
N ALA A 44 7.97 -4.45 5.05
CA ALA A 44 8.82 -3.28 4.80
C ALA A 44 9.28 -3.20 3.33
N ASP A 45 9.59 -4.35 2.73
CA ASP A 45 10.01 -4.45 1.33
C ASP A 45 8.83 -4.38 0.35
N SER A 46 7.63 -4.81 0.76
CA SER A 46 6.44 -4.85 -0.09
C SER A 46 5.57 -3.59 -0.01
N LEU A 47 5.72 -2.80 1.06
CA LEU A 47 5.11 -1.48 1.24
C LEU A 47 5.36 -0.55 0.04
N PRO A 48 6.60 -0.34 -0.43
CA PRO A 48 6.86 0.49 -1.60
C PRO A 48 6.22 -0.14 -2.85
N GLY A 49 5.21 0.54 -3.39
CA GLY A 49 4.46 0.09 -4.56
C GLY A 49 3.09 -0.54 -4.28
N SER A 50 2.67 -0.54 -3.02
CA SER A 50 1.29 -0.82 -2.61
C SER A 50 0.48 0.46 -2.42
N ASP A 51 -0.84 0.36 -2.47
CA ASP A 51 -1.73 1.52 -2.30
C ASP A 51 -2.27 1.61 -0.87
N LEU A 52 -2.50 0.45 -0.25
CA LEU A 52 -3.08 0.35 1.07
C LEU A 52 -2.45 -0.81 1.86
N LEU A 53 -2.25 -0.58 3.16
CA LEU A 53 -1.85 -1.57 4.14
C LEU A 53 -2.99 -1.81 5.13
N LEU A 54 -3.47 -3.04 5.18
CA LEU A 54 -4.42 -3.53 6.16
C LEU A 54 -3.69 -4.32 7.24
N VAL A 55 -3.75 -3.83 8.46
CA VAL A 55 -3.11 -4.42 9.63
C VAL A 55 -4.16 -5.20 10.42
N GLY A 56 -3.91 -6.47 10.68
CA GLY A 56 -4.79 -7.30 11.48
C GLY A 56 -4.83 -6.87 12.95
N PRO A 57 -5.93 -7.18 13.66
CA PRO A 57 -6.14 -6.79 15.06
C PRO A 57 -5.04 -7.31 16.00
N HIS A 58 -4.42 -8.46 15.69
CA HIS A 58 -3.30 -9.00 16.47
C HIS A 58 -2.06 -8.10 16.51
N LEU A 59 -1.96 -7.14 15.59
CA LEU A 59 -0.84 -6.22 15.46
C LEU A 59 -1.22 -4.78 15.80
N GLU A 60 -2.37 -4.57 16.45
CA GLU A 60 -2.82 -3.26 16.94
C GLU A 60 -1.75 -2.55 17.78
N SER A 61 -1.03 -3.28 18.64
CA SER A 61 0.05 -2.72 19.45
C SER A 61 1.21 -2.14 18.62
N ARG A 62 1.40 -2.63 17.39
CA ARG A 62 2.43 -2.17 16.44
C ARG A 62 1.84 -1.33 15.30
N PHE A 63 0.53 -1.09 15.31
CA PHE A 63 -0.15 -0.39 14.24
C PHE A 63 0.38 1.03 14.06
N ASP A 64 0.70 1.73 15.15
CA ASP A 64 1.24 3.09 15.09
C ASP A 64 2.58 3.15 14.34
N GLU A 65 3.48 2.21 14.64
CA GLU A 65 4.78 2.07 13.96
C GLU A 65 4.59 1.76 12.47
N LEU A 66 3.74 0.78 12.15
CA LEU A 66 3.45 0.38 10.76
C LEU A 66 2.77 1.51 9.98
N ARG A 67 1.87 2.25 10.60
CA ARG A 67 1.20 3.42 10.03
C ARG A 67 2.21 4.51 9.71
N HIS A 68 3.14 4.80 10.62
CA HIS A 68 4.21 5.76 10.36
C HIS A 68 5.12 5.33 9.21
N GLN A 69 5.46 4.04 9.11
CA GLN A 69 6.24 3.51 8.00
C GLN A 69 5.49 3.64 6.67
N ALA A 70 4.21 3.26 6.63
CA ALA A 70 3.37 3.40 5.46
C ALA A 70 3.21 4.86 5.03
N ALA A 71 3.00 5.77 5.99
CA ALA A 71 2.89 7.21 5.71
C ALA A 71 4.16 7.80 5.07
N ARG A 72 5.35 7.32 5.45
CA ARG A 72 6.62 7.76 4.84
C ARG A 72 6.74 7.44 3.36
N VAL A 73 6.12 6.34 2.91
CA VAL A 73 6.09 5.94 1.49
C VAL A 73 4.79 6.37 0.81
N GLY A 74 3.97 7.18 1.49
CA GLY A 74 2.67 7.65 0.97
C GLY A 74 1.63 6.55 0.86
N VAL A 75 1.73 5.46 1.63
CA VAL A 75 0.77 4.34 1.66
C VAL A 75 -0.21 4.54 2.81
N GLY A 76 -1.51 4.35 2.54
CA GLY A 76 -2.54 4.43 3.57
C GLY A 76 -2.52 3.17 4.44
N ALA A 77 -2.52 3.32 5.76
CA ALA A 77 -2.62 2.19 6.68
C ALA A 77 -3.95 2.22 7.45
N ALA A 78 -4.61 1.06 7.54
CA ALA A 78 -5.84 0.90 8.30
C ALA A 78 -5.79 -0.35 9.17
N LEU A 79 -6.25 -0.21 10.42
CA LEU A 79 -6.38 -1.32 11.35
C LEU A 79 -7.71 -2.04 11.08
N LEU A 80 -7.63 -3.35 10.94
CA LEU A 80 -8.80 -4.20 10.78
C LEU A 80 -9.42 -4.50 12.15
N PRO A 81 -10.74 -4.40 12.28
CA PRO A 81 -11.43 -4.75 13.52
C PRO A 81 -11.36 -6.26 13.79
N HIS A 82 -11.56 -6.65 15.05
CA HIS A 82 -11.45 -8.05 15.50
C HIS A 82 -12.45 -8.99 14.79
N ASP A 83 -13.54 -8.46 14.26
CA ASP A 83 -14.59 -9.17 13.53
C ASP A 83 -14.34 -9.27 12.02
N VAL A 84 -13.20 -8.79 11.52
CA VAL A 84 -12.88 -8.79 10.08
C VAL A 84 -12.86 -10.21 9.48
N PHE A 85 -12.58 -11.22 10.29
CA PHE A 85 -12.59 -12.63 9.87
C PHE A 85 -14.00 -13.24 9.80
N GLY A 86 -15.01 -12.50 10.27
CA GLY A 86 -16.42 -12.87 10.21
C GLY A 86 -17.01 -12.81 8.81
N GLY A 87 -18.30 -13.14 8.69
CA GLY A 87 -19.02 -13.14 7.41
C GLY A 87 -19.07 -11.77 6.74
N HIS A 88 -19.17 -10.69 7.52
CA HIS A 88 -19.36 -9.32 7.02
C HIS A 88 -18.09 -8.46 7.01
N GLY A 89 -16.98 -8.97 7.53
CA GLY A 89 -15.75 -8.20 7.65
C GLY A 89 -15.14 -7.81 6.31
N ALA A 90 -15.22 -8.71 5.32
CA ALA A 90 -14.75 -8.42 3.97
C ALA A 90 -15.55 -7.27 3.31
N ASP A 91 -16.87 -7.25 3.47
CA ASP A 91 -17.71 -6.18 2.94
C ASP A 91 -17.40 -4.83 3.58
N ALA A 92 -17.21 -4.79 4.91
CA ALA A 92 -16.87 -3.56 5.62
C ALA A 92 -15.53 -2.97 5.13
N VAL A 93 -14.54 -3.82 4.85
CA VAL A 93 -13.26 -3.39 4.27
C VAL A 93 -13.46 -2.87 2.85
N LEU A 94 -14.21 -3.57 2.00
CA LEU A 94 -14.48 -3.14 0.62
C LEU A 94 -15.19 -1.78 0.56
N ASP A 95 -16.09 -1.51 1.50
CA ASP A 95 -16.82 -0.23 1.60
C ASP A 95 -15.90 0.93 2.00
N THR A 96 -14.89 0.65 2.82
CA THR A 96 -13.91 1.65 3.27
C THR A 96 -12.75 1.88 2.30
N LEU A 97 -12.46 0.92 1.41
CA LEU A 97 -11.41 1.06 0.38
C LEU A 97 -11.47 2.37 -0.41
N PRO A 98 -12.58 2.77 -1.06
CA PRO A 98 -12.62 3.99 -1.84
C PRO A 98 -12.32 5.23 -0.99
N ILE A 99 -12.84 5.28 0.24
CA ILE A 99 -12.61 6.39 1.17
C ILE A 99 -11.12 6.51 1.52
N LEU A 100 -10.49 5.39 1.88
CA LEU A 100 -9.08 5.35 2.25
C LEU A 100 -8.16 5.67 1.07
N LEU A 101 -8.51 5.20 -0.12
CA LEU A 101 -7.78 5.51 -1.36
C LEU A 101 -7.90 6.99 -1.75
N SER A 102 -9.10 7.58 -1.62
CA SER A 102 -9.31 9.01 -1.85
C SER A 102 -8.57 9.88 -0.83
N ALA A 103 -8.55 9.49 0.45
CA ALA A 103 -7.80 10.20 1.49
C ALA A 103 -6.28 10.17 1.23
N ARG A 104 -5.77 9.06 0.68
CA ARG A 104 -4.38 8.95 0.26
C ARG A 104 -4.05 9.83 -0.95
N ALA A 105 -4.96 9.96 -1.92
CA ALA A 105 -4.74 10.84 -3.06
C ALA A 105 -4.44 12.28 -2.60
N VAL A 106 -5.13 12.77 -1.57
CA VAL A 106 -4.88 14.11 -1.00
C VAL A 106 -3.49 14.23 -0.34
N ALA A 107 -2.95 13.15 0.22
CA ALA A 107 -1.60 13.14 0.80
C ALA A 107 -0.50 12.91 -0.25
N ALA A 108 -0.80 12.19 -1.33
CA ALA A 108 0.14 11.88 -2.41
C ALA A 108 0.41 13.10 -3.33
N GLU A 109 -0.50 14.07 -3.38
CA GLU A 109 -0.35 15.32 -4.15
C GLU A 109 0.66 16.33 -3.53
N SER A 110 1.37 15.96 -2.46
CA SER A 110 2.55 16.71 -1.97
C SER A 110 3.90 16.06 -2.32
N GLY A 111 3.91 14.96 -3.08
CA GLY A 111 5.11 14.19 -3.41
C GLY A 111 5.30 13.97 -4.90
N GLY A 112 5.31 15.04 -5.69
CA GLY A 112 5.54 14.97 -7.14
C GLY A 112 6.42 16.11 -7.64
N ASP A 113 7.73 15.96 -7.49
CA ASP A 113 8.74 16.11 -8.55
C ASP A 113 10.14 16.06 -7.90
N THR A 114 10.86 14.95 -8.10
CA THR A 114 12.32 15.01 -8.14
C THR A 114 12.75 14.49 -9.50
N SER A 115 12.45 15.29 -10.52
CA SER A 115 13.17 15.26 -11.77
C SER A 115 14.50 15.99 -11.53
N VAL A 116 15.49 15.31 -10.98
CA VAL A 116 16.87 15.77 -11.13
C VAL A 116 17.37 15.31 -12.49
N GLN A 117 17.14 16.19 -13.46
CA GLN A 117 17.96 16.32 -14.66
C GLN A 117 19.45 16.33 -14.24
N THR A 118 20.20 15.35 -14.72
CA THR A 118 21.63 15.57 -15.02
C THR A 118 21.76 15.66 -16.53
N ALA A 119 21.38 16.81 -17.07
CA ALA A 119 21.82 17.27 -18.37
C ALA A 119 22.66 18.53 -18.13
N LEU A 120 23.98 18.36 -18.18
CA LEU A 120 24.93 19.48 -18.22
C LEU A 120 25.09 19.93 -19.68
N PRO A 121 24.94 21.21 -20.01
CA PRO A 121 25.37 21.78 -21.27
C PRO A 121 26.81 22.32 -21.14
N GLY A 122 27.64 22.09 -22.16
CA GLY A 122 28.97 22.70 -22.24
C GLY A 122 29.78 22.15 -23.41
N ALA A 123 29.86 22.94 -24.48
CA ALA A 123 30.62 22.66 -25.69
C ALA A 123 32.15 22.73 -25.48
N GLU A 124 32.85 21.87 -26.24
CA GLU A 124 34.14 21.94 -26.96
C GLU A 124 34.91 23.30 -26.92
N PRO A 125 36.27 23.36 -27.06
CA PRO A 125 37.03 22.66 -28.12
C PRO A 125 38.51 22.26 -27.86
N ASP A 126 39.01 21.55 -28.87
CA ASP A 126 40.39 21.30 -29.29
C ASP A 126 41.40 22.45 -29.02
N SER A 127 42.56 22.08 -28.47
CA SER A 127 43.83 22.77 -28.72
C SER A 127 44.99 21.84 -28.39
N GLY A 128 45.65 21.36 -29.44
CA GLY A 128 46.90 20.62 -29.35
C GLY A 128 48.08 21.47 -28.88
N HIS A 129 49.13 20.78 -28.42
CA HIS A 129 50.49 21.28 -28.49
C HIS A 129 51.50 20.12 -28.43
N HIS A 130 52.32 20.06 -29.49
CA HIS A 130 53.69 19.56 -29.64
C HIS A 130 54.10 18.15 -29.22
#